data_AF-A0A3D1CZ71-F1
#
_entry.id   AF-A0A3D1CZ71-F1
#
_cell.length_a   1.000
_cell.length_b   1.000
_cell.length_c   1.000
_cell.angle_alpha   90.00
_cell.angle_beta   90.00
_cell.angle_gamma   90.00
#
_symmetry.space_group_name_H-M   'P 1'
#
loop_
_entity.id
_entity.type
_entity.pdbx_description
1 polymer ?
#
loop_
_entity_poly.entity_id
_entity_poly.type
_entity_poly.pdbx_seq_one_letter_code
_entity_poly.pdbx_strand_id
1 'polypeptide(L)'
;IFAMFASAVDSEEDTSQFLTPVTLLIMFAFFAGFYSVNNPDGPLAFWASLIPFSSPIVMMVRIPFGIPLWEKILSLLLLYGTFILISVVAAKIYRVGILMYGKKPSLKEMFKWMRYK
;
A
#
# COMPACT_ATOMS: atom_id res chain seq x y z
N ILE A 1 3.52 5.24 3.91
CA ILE A 1 4.28 3.96 3.86
C ILE A 1 5.74 4.24 4.18
N PHE A 2 6.50 4.92 3.31
CA PHE A 2 7.89 5.31 3.57
C PHE A 2 8.10 6.05 4.91
N ALA A 3 7.24 7.01 5.27
CA ALA A 3 7.33 7.72 6.55
C ALA A 3 7.12 6.84 7.81
N MET A 4 6.38 5.73 7.69
CA MET A 4 6.12 4.80 8.79
C MET A 4 7.32 3.87 9.03
N PHE A 5 8.05 3.54 7.96
CA PHE A 5 9.24 2.71 8.01
C PHE A 5 10.49 3.52 8.35
N ALA A 6 10.61 4.77 7.87
CA ALA A 6 11.76 5.64 8.15
C ALA A 6 11.86 6.06 9.62
N SER A 7 10.76 6.10 10.37
CA SER A 7 10.77 6.45 11.80
C SER A 7 11.16 5.27 12.71
N ALA A 8 11.45 4.09 12.15
CA ALA A 8 11.62 2.85 12.89
C ALA A 8 13.06 2.28 12.85
N VAL A 9 14.03 3.01 12.29
CA VAL A 9 15.37 2.45 12.04
C VAL A 9 16.50 3.30 12.59
N ASP A 10 17.28 2.69 13.50
CA ASP A 10 18.60 3.15 13.97
C ASP A 10 19.75 2.33 13.33
N SER A 11 19.48 1.41 12.38
CA SER A 11 20.53 0.68 11.63
C SER A 11 20.14 0.39 10.17
N GLU A 12 21.09 0.55 9.24
CA GLU A 12 20.89 0.34 7.79
C GLU A 12 20.48 -1.11 7.45
N GLU A 13 20.83 -2.08 8.30
CA GLU A 13 20.53 -3.50 8.13
C GLU A 13 19.05 -3.86 8.35
N ASP A 14 18.39 -3.26 9.35
CA ASP A 14 16.95 -3.48 9.60
C ASP A 14 16.11 -2.89 8.44
N THR A 15 16.57 -1.78 7.82
CA THR A 15 15.87 -1.13 6.68
C THR A 15 15.75 -2.05 5.47
N SER A 16 16.81 -2.80 5.15
CA SER A 16 16.84 -3.69 3.97
C SER A 16 15.80 -4.82 4.04
N GLN A 17 15.58 -5.37 5.23
CA GLN A 17 14.54 -6.38 5.44
C GLN A 17 13.13 -5.81 5.26
N PHE A 18 12.91 -4.54 5.65
CA PHE A 18 11.62 -3.86 5.43
C PHE A 18 11.39 -3.45 3.97
N LEU A 19 12.44 -3.21 3.19
CA LEU A 19 12.33 -2.83 1.78
C LEU A 19 12.01 -4.02 0.88
N THR A 20 12.47 -5.23 1.21
CA THR A 20 12.23 -6.44 0.41
C THR A 20 10.75 -6.68 0.03
N PRO A 21 9.78 -6.69 0.95
CA PRO A 21 8.37 -6.88 0.60
C PRO A 21 7.79 -5.72 -0.22
N VAL A 22 8.28 -4.49 -0.02
CA VAL A 22 7.86 -3.31 -0.80
C VAL A 22 8.33 -3.45 -2.25
N THR A 23 9.58 -3.84 -2.45
CA THR A 23 10.15 -4.06 -3.78
C THR A 23 9.42 -5.17 -4.53
N LEU A 24 9.11 -6.30 -3.88
CA LEU A 24 8.33 -7.38 -4.48
C LEU A 24 6.95 -6.91 -4.96
N LEU A 25 6.27 -6.09 -4.16
CA LEU A 25 4.98 -5.53 -4.52
C LEU A 25 5.10 -4.63 -5.76
N ILE A 26 6.09 -3.74 -5.78
CA ILE A 26 6.33 -2.85 -6.92
C ILE A 26 6.65 -3.66 -8.18
N MET A 27 7.50 -4.68 -8.08
CA MET A 27 7.81 -5.57 -9.19
C MET A 27 6.54 -6.25 -9.74
N PHE A 28 5.69 -6.78 -8.86
CA PHE A 28 4.41 -7.36 -9.27
C PHE A 28 3.54 -6.36 -10.03
N ALA A 29 3.44 -5.12 -9.53
CA ALA A 29 2.65 -4.07 -10.19
C ALA A 29 3.19 -3.72 -11.57
N PHE A 30 4.51 -3.69 -11.75
CA PHE A 30 5.14 -3.49 -13.06
C PHE A 30 4.82 -4.63 -14.04
N PHE A 31 4.98 -5.89 -13.62
CA PHE A 31 4.65 -7.04 -14.48
C PHE A 31 3.16 -7.08 -14.85
N ALA A 32 2.27 -6.81 -13.88
CA ALA A 32 0.84 -6.68 -14.14
C ALA A 32 0.53 -5.54 -15.12
N GLY A 33 1.26 -4.42 -15.04
CA GLY A 33 1.18 -3.31 -15.98
C GLY A 33 1.56 -3.73 -17.40
N PHE A 34 2.70 -4.39 -17.59
CA PHE A 34 3.12 -4.92 -18.90
C PHE A 34 2.11 -5.88 -19.51
N TYR A 35 1.55 -6.79 -18.69
CA TYR A 35 0.48 -7.68 -19.14
C TYR A 35 -0.78 -6.91 -19.58
N SER A 36 -1.12 -5.85 -18.85
CA SER A 36 -2.31 -5.02 -19.12
C SER A 36 -2.24 -4.26 -20.45
N VAL A 37 -1.05 -4.07 -21.03
CA VAL A 37 -0.91 -3.49 -22.39
C VAL A 37 -1.54 -4.41 -23.44
N ASN A 38 -1.33 -5.72 -23.30
CA ASN A 38 -1.79 -6.71 -24.27
C ASN A 38 -3.21 -7.19 -23.97
N ASN A 39 -3.64 -7.14 -22.70
CA ASN A 39 -4.98 -7.53 -22.29
C ASN A 39 -5.58 -6.53 -21.27
N PRO A 40 -5.98 -5.31 -21.72
CA PRO A 40 -6.39 -4.22 -20.83
C PRO A 40 -7.68 -4.49 -20.07
N ASP A 41 -8.57 -5.31 -20.64
CA ASP A 41 -9.86 -5.70 -20.04
C ASP A 41 -9.78 -7.05 -19.32
N GLY A 42 -8.60 -7.65 -19.28
CA GLY A 42 -8.36 -8.92 -18.61
C GLY A 42 -8.58 -8.82 -17.09
N PRO A 43 -8.89 -9.94 -16.42
CA PRO A 43 -9.17 -9.96 -14.99
C PRO A 43 -7.97 -9.47 -14.16
N LEU A 44 -6.74 -9.80 -14.57
CA LEU A 44 -5.54 -9.32 -13.89
C LEU A 44 -5.40 -7.80 -13.98
N ALA A 45 -5.64 -7.22 -15.16
CA ALA A 45 -5.57 -5.78 -15.39
C ALA A 45 -6.64 -5.04 -14.58
N PHE A 46 -7.87 -5.56 -14.56
CA PHE A 46 -8.97 -5.03 -13.76
C PHE A 46 -8.62 -5.00 -12.27
N TRP A 47 -8.31 -6.15 -11.66
CA TRP A 47 -8.05 -6.23 -10.22
C TRP A 47 -6.79 -5.49 -9.80
N ALA A 48 -5.69 -5.61 -10.55
CA ALA A 48 -4.45 -4.91 -10.21
C ALA A 48 -4.59 -3.38 -10.36
N SER A 49 -5.52 -2.89 -11.18
CA SER A 49 -5.83 -1.47 -11.28
C SER A 49 -6.72 -0.94 -10.14
N LEU A 50 -7.40 -1.80 -9.39
CA LEU A 50 -8.23 -1.42 -8.24
C LEU A 50 -7.47 -1.47 -6.91
N ILE A 51 -6.50 -2.38 -6.79
CA ILE A 51 -5.72 -2.53 -5.55
C ILE A 51 -4.80 -1.30 -5.39
N PRO A 52 -4.90 -0.53 -4.29
CA PRO A 52 -4.23 0.77 -4.12
C PRO A 52 -2.71 0.77 -4.29
N PHE A 53 -2.04 -0.35 -4.00
CA PHE A 53 -0.58 -0.42 -4.10
C PHE A 53 -0.09 -0.66 -5.54
N SER A 54 -0.89 -1.31 -6.38
CA SER A 54 -0.58 -1.56 -7.80
C SER A 54 -1.34 -0.62 -8.76
N SER A 55 -2.46 -0.05 -8.29
CA SER A 55 -3.36 0.86 -8.99
C SER A 55 -2.63 1.99 -9.73
N PRO A 56 -1.70 2.75 -9.12
CA PRO A 56 -1.05 3.88 -9.78
C PRO A 56 -0.26 3.48 -11.02
N ILE A 57 0.29 2.26 -11.05
CA ILE A 57 1.08 1.76 -12.18
C ILE A 57 0.13 1.19 -13.23
N VAL A 58 -0.72 0.24 -12.84
CA VAL A 58 -1.56 -0.51 -13.78
C VAL A 58 -2.66 0.36 -14.37
N MET A 59 -3.29 1.25 -13.58
CA MET A 59 -4.34 2.14 -14.09
C MET A 59 -3.76 3.18 -15.08
N MET A 60 -2.56 3.70 -14.82
CA MET A 60 -1.88 4.61 -15.76
C MET A 60 -1.61 3.94 -17.12
N VAL A 61 -1.27 2.65 -17.12
CA VAL A 61 -1.11 1.87 -18.34
C VAL A 61 -2.44 1.61 -19.03
N ARG A 62 -3.54 1.39 -18.29
CA ARG A 62 -4.87 1.10 -18.87
C ARG A 62 -5.57 2.34 -19.44
N ILE A 63 -5.34 3.55 -18.92
CA ILE A 63 -6.08 4.78 -19.31
C ILE A 63 -6.16 5.03 -20.84
N PRO A 64 -5.07 4.87 -21.62
CA PRO A 64 -5.08 5.08 -23.06
C PRO A 64 -5.99 4.11 -23.84
N PHE A 65 -6.35 2.97 -23.25
CA PHE A 65 -7.16 1.93 -23.89
C PHE A 65 -8.68 2.17 -23.80
N GLY A 66 -9.11 3.35 -23.35
CA GLY A 66 -10.52 3.72 -23.38
C GLY A 66 -11.39 3.06 -22.31
N ILE A 67 -10.79 2.58 -21.21
CA ILE A 67 -11.51 1.98 -20.07
C ILE A 67 -12.68 2.86 -19.57
N PRO A 68 -13.79 2.25 -19.13
CA PRO A 68 -14.95 2.95 -18.60
C PRO A 68 -14.61 3.93 -17.47
N LEU A 69 -15.32 5.06 -17.44
CA LEU A 69 -15.07 6.11 -16.45
C LEU A 69 -15.30 5.64 -15.01
N TRP A 70 -16.25 4.73 -14.79
CA TRP A 70 -16.54 4.19 -13.46
C TRP A 70 -15.37 3.40 -12.87
N GLU A 71 -14.57 2.70 -13.69
CA GLU A 71 -13.37 1.99 -13.20
C GLU A 71 -12.30 2.97 -12.73
N LYS A 72 -12.12 4.08 -13.46
CA LYS A 72 -11.17 5.15 -13.11
C LYS A 72 -11.56 5.80 -11.79
N ILE A 73 -12.84 6.16 -11.64
CA ILE A 73 -13.38 6.75 -10.42
C ILE A 73 -13.30 5.76 -9.24
N LEU A 74 -13.65 4.49 -9.46
CA LEU A 74 -13.58 3.46 -8.43
C LEU A 74 -12.14 3.23 -7.94
N SER A 75 -11.18 3.15 -8.86
CA SER A 75 -9.76 3.03 -8.52
C SER A 75 -9.28 4.24 -7.71
N LEU A 76 -9.64 5.45 -8.12
CA LEU A 76 -9.34 6.68 -7.38
C LEU A 76 -9.91 6.66 -5.97
N LEU A 77 -11.19 6.32 -5.83
CA LEU A 77 -11.85 6.25 -4.52
C LEU A 77 -11.19 5.20 -3.61
N LEU A 78 -10.84 4.03 -4.14
CA LEU A 78 -10.14 2.99 -3.39
C LEU A 78 -8.74 3.41 -2.98
N LEU A 79 -8.01 4.08 -3.88
CA LEU A 79 -6.67 4.61 -3.63
C LEU A 79 -6.70 5.62 -2.47
N TYR A 80 -7.52 6.67 -2.59
CA TYR A 80 -7.64 7.71 -1.56
C TYR A 80 -8.24 7.16 -0.26
N GLY A 81 -9.28 6.32 -0.35
CA GLY A 81 -9.91 5.71 0.81
C GLY A 81 -8.94 4.85 1.61
N THR A 82 -8.14 4.03 0.91
CA THR A 82 -7.12 3.19 1.55
C THR A 82 -5.97 4.01 2.07
N PHE A 83 -5.56 5.07 1.36
CA PHE A 83 -4.55 6.01 1.86
C PHE A 83 -4.97 6.65 3.17
N ILE A 84 -6.21 7.16 3.27
CA ILE A 84 -6.75 7.78 4.49
C ILE A 84 -6.82 6.72 5.61
N LEU A 85 -7.35 5.54 5.31
CA LEU A 85 -7.49 4.46 6.29
C LEU A 85 -6.12 4.04 6.86
N ILE A 86 -5.14 3.79 6.00
CA ILE A 86 -3.78 3.44 6.41
C ILE A 86 -3.15 4.60 7.18
N SER A 87 -3.34 5.85 6.75
CA SER A 87 -2.77 7.02 7.42
C SER A 87 -3.34 7.21 8.83
N VAL A 88 -4.64 7.03 9.02
CA VAL A 88 -5.27 7.09 10.36
C VAL A 88 -4.78 5.95 11.25
N VAL A 89 -4.70 4.73 10.72
CA VAL A 89 -4.17 3.57 11.45
C VAL A 89 -2.71 3.80 11.85
N ALA A 90 -1.89 4.28 10.91
CA ALA A 90 -0.49 4.62 11.15
C ALA A 90 -0.33 5.70 12.23
N ALA A 91 -1.14 6.77 12.16
CA ALA A 91 -1.13 7.84 13.16
C ALA A 91 -1.53 7.33 14.55
N LYS A 92 -2.52 6.43 14.65
CA LYS A 92 -2.90 5.78 15.92
C LYS A 92 -1.77 4.92 16.46
N ILE A 93 -1.17 4.08 15.63
CA ILE A 93 -0.03 3.23 16.01
C ILE A 93 1.14 4.10 16.49
N TYR A 94 1.46 5.18 15.77
CA TYR A 94 2.54 6.09 16.14
C TYR A 94 2.30 6.77 17.50
N ARG A 95 1.07 7.24 17.76
CA ARG A 95 0.70 7.85 19.06
C ARG A 95 0.82 6.89 20.23
N VAL A 96 0.57 5.59 20.03
CA VAL A 96 0.70 4.59 21.10
C VAL A 96 2.13 4.03 21.20
N GLY A 97 2.80 3.86 20.06
CA GLY A 97 4.17 3.35 19.97
C GLY A 97 5.20 4.28 20.62
N ILE A 98 5.01 5.59 20.58
CA ILE A 98 5.93 6.56 21.21
C ILE A 98 5.98 6.45 22.74
N LEU A 99 4.96 5.86 23.37
CA LEU A 99 4.92 5.60 24.82
C LEU A 99 5.61 4.28 25.20
N MET A 100 6.04 3.48 24.22
CA MET A 100 6.74 2.21 24.44
C MET A 100 8.21 2.33 24.10
N TYR A 101 8.99 2.80 25.08
CA TYR A 101 10.44 2.72 25.02
C TYR A 101 10.92 1.27 25.26
N GLY A 102 11.68 0.72 24.30
CA GLY A 102 12.53 -0.46 24.52
C GLY A 102 11.97 -1.85 24.19
N LYS A 103 10.74 -1.98 23.69
CA LYS A 103 10.20 -3.28 23.20
C LYS A 103 9.56 -3.17 21.82
N LYS A 104 9.98 -4.01 20.87
CA LYS A 104 9.33 -4.18 19.55
C LYS A 104 7.88 -4.68 19.79
N PRO A 105 6.83 -3.90 19.50
CA PRO A 105 5.45 -4.32 19.75
C PRO A 105 5.09 -5.57 18.95
N SER A 106 4.42 -6.53 19.57
CA SER A 106 3.84 -7.68 18.84
C SER A 106 2.61 -7.22 18.04
N LEU A 107 2.35 -7.81 16.87
CA LEU A 107 1.13 -7.58 16.08
C LEU A 107 -0.16 -7.73 16.92
N LYS A 108 -0.14 -8.60 17.95
CA LYS A 108 -1.25 -8.79 18.89
C LYS A 108 -1.47 -7.58 19.82
N GLU A 109 -0.40 -6.93 20.25
CA GLU A 109 -0.47 -5.74 21.11
C GLU A 109 -0.92 -4.51 20.31
N MET A 110 -0.41 -4.36 19.08
CA MET A 110 -0.84 -3.31 18.15
C MET A 110 -2.34 -3.36 17.88
N PHE A 111 -2.91 -4.57 17.70
CA PHE A 111 -4.35 -4.75 17.52
C PHE A 111 -5.17 -4.41 18.78
N LYS A 112 -4.60 -4.66 19.97
CA LYS A 112 -5.24 -4.35 21.26
C LYS A 112 -5.30 -2.84 21.50
N TRP A 113 -4.30 -2.08 21.05
CA TRP A 113 -4.28 -0.62 21.17
C TRP A 113 -5.27 0.09 20.26
N MET A 114 -5.65 -0.51 19.13
CA MET A 114 -6.76 0.02 18.31
C MET A 114 -8.11 0.04 19.04
N ARG A 115 -8.26 -0.69 20.16
CA ARG A 115 -9.50 -0.71 20.98
C ARG A 115 -9.47 0.18 22.21
N TYR A 116 -8.34 0.81 22.55
CA TYR A 116 -8.32 1.79 23.64
C TYR A 116 -8.77 3.16 23.12
N LYS A 117 -9.85 3.69 23.70
CA LYS A 117 -10.42 5.01 23.42
C LYS A 117 -9.61 6.10 24.12
#